data_AF-X1JXQ0-F1
#
_entry.id   AF-X1JXQ0-F1
#
_cell.length_a   1.000
_cell.length_b   1.000
_cell.length_c   1.000
_cell.angle_alpha   90.00
_cell.angle_beta   90.00
_cell.angle_gamma   90.00
#
_symmetry.space_group_name_H-M   'P 1'
#
loop_
_entity.id
_entity.type
_entity.pdbx_description
1 polymer ?
#
loop_
_entity_poly.entity_id
_entity_poly.type
_entity_poly.pdbx_seq_one_letter_code
_entity_poly.pdbx_strand_id
1 'polypeptide(L)'
;VDNNSTDGSVEFVKKEFPQVEIIALKENKGYAGGNNEGFSRSKGKYIALINNDCVVEKDWLSEMLSIFMQSTDNSKIGVVGPKVVFYYPYLPIQLIANSKNQKEMGDSRKSRRLGVQIYDVKAGNAENNNNYRSTLNESVKYLDGFYPAESDEKGKIYHWSQDNAILAVPIENLNKDLEIQFKVSSYLSPNHLKAG
;
A
#
# COMPACT_ATOMS: atom_id res chain seq x y z
N VAL A 1 -3.48 -22.25 4.08
CA VAL A 1 -2.26 -23.01 3.74
C VAL A 1 -1.09 -22.24 4.29
N ASP A 2 -0.22 -22.88 5.07
CA ASP A 2 1.04 -22.30 5.48
C ASP A 2 2.14 -22.77 4.50
N ASN A 3 2.88 -21.81 3.93
CA ASN A 3 3.84 -22.05 2.86
C ASN A 3 5.28 -22.13 3.41
N ASN A 4 5.45 -22.89 4.50
CA ASN A 4 6.70 -23.05 5.26
C ASN A 4 7.12 -21.77 6.00
N SER A 5 6.22 -21.21 6.81
CA SER A 5 6.56 -20.05 7.67
C SER A 5 7.47 -20.48 8.82
N THR A 6 8.28 -19.53 9.32
CA THR A 6 9.30 -19.79 10.37
C THR A 6 9.13 -18.91 11.61
N ASP A 7 8.03 -18.15 11.66
CA ASP A 7 7.77 -17.08 12.65
C ASP A 7 6.70 -17.46 13.69
N GLY A 8 6.31 -18.74 13.76
CA GLY A 8 5.27 -19.22 14.66
C GLY A 8 3.83 -19.01 14.15
N SER A 9 3.66 -18.62 12.87
CA SER A 9 2.33 -18.43 12.25
C SER A 9 1.42 -19.64 12.41
N VAL A 10 1.94 -20.86 12.26
CA VAL A 10 1.15 -22.09 12.36
C VAL A 10 0.65 -22.29 13.78
N GLU A 11 1.51 -22.12 14.79
CA GLU A 11 1.19 -22.26 16.20
C GLU A 11 0.14 -21.22 16.63
N PHE A 12 0.30 -19.98 16.16
CA PHE A 12 -0.66 -18.91 16.38
C PHE A 12 -2.05 -19.29 15.86
N VAL A 13 -2.16 -19.71 14.59
CA VAL A 13 -3.47 -20.06 14.00
C VAL A 13 -4.08 -21.27 14.70
N LYS A 14 -3.29 -22.30 15.04
CA LYS A 14 -3.81 -23.48 15.78
C LYS A 14 -4.41 -23.09 17.13
N LYS A 15 -3.78 -22.15 17.83
CA LYS A 15 -4.19 -21.72 19.17
C LYS A 15 -5.41 -20.82 19.13
N GLU A 16 -5.40 -19.80 18.27
CA GLU A 16 -6.44 -18.76 18.24
C GLU A 16 -7.66 -19.17 17.38
N PHE A 17 -7.46 -20.05 16.41
CA PHE A 17 -8.51 -20.51 15.49
C PHE A 17 -8.52 -22.04 15.37
N PRO A 18 -8.81 -22.78 16.46
CA PRO A 18 -8.75 -24.24 16.48
C PRO A 18 -9.71 -24.92 15.48
N GLN A 19 -10.71 -24.20 14.98
CA GLN A 19 -11.64 -24.66 13.93
C GLN A 19 -11.06 -24.62 12.51
N VAL A 20 -9.91 -23.97 12.30
CA VAL A 20 -9.31 -23.81 10.97
C VAL A 20 -8.44 -25.02 10.63
N GLU A 21 -8.69 -25.62 9.47
CA GLU A 21 -7.81 -26.65 8.92
C GLU A 21 -6.53 -26.01 8.36
N ILE A 22 -5.38 -26.39 8.91
CA ILE A 22 -4.08 -25.88 8.47
C ILE A 22 -3.36 -26.95 7.65
N ILE A 23 -2.99 -26.56 6.44
CA ILE A 23 -2.11 -27.32 5.55
C ILE A 23 -0.73 -26.68 5.64
N ALA A 24 0.15 -27.23 6.47
CA ALA A 24 1.53 -26.75 6.61
C ALA A 24 2.45 -27.49 5.63
N LEU A 25 3.03 -26.75 4.68
CA LEU A 25 3.95 -27.28 3.69
C LEU A 25 5.38 -27.33 4.25
N LYS A 26 6.15 -28.33 3.82
CA LYS A 26 7.55 -28.52 4.23
C LYS A 26 8.53 -27.57 3.53
N GLU A 27 8.08 -26.95 2.45
CA GLU A 27 8.85 -26.03 1.62
C GLU A 27 7.91 -24.95 1.07
N ASN A 28 8.48 -23.79 0.74
CA ASN A 28 7.74 -22.71 0.11
C ASN A 28 7.57 -23.01 -1.38
N LYS A 29 6.33 -23.27 -1.82
CA LYS A 29 5.99 -23.60 -3.22
C LYS A 29 5.63 -22.37 -4.07
N GLY A 30 5.96 -21.17 -3.59
CA GLY A 30 5.51 -19.91 -4.19
C GLY A 30 3.99 -19.70 -4.06
N TYR A 31 3.51 -18.59 -4.62
CA TYR A 31 2.12 -18.16 -4.51
C TYR A 31 1.12 -19.18 -5.10
N ALA A 32 1.33 -19.56 -6.37
CA ALA A 32 0.44 -20.50 -7.04
C ALA A 32 0.50 -21.91 -6.43
N GLY A 33 1.69 -22.39 -6.06
CA GLY A 33 1.86 -23.72 -5.48
C GLY A 33 1.15 -23.87 -4.14
N GLY A 34 1.26 -22.88 -3.26
CA GLY A 34 0.53 -22.87 -1.98
C GLY A 34 -0.99 -22.86 -2.19
N ASN A 35 -1.49 -22.05 -3.12
CA ASN A 35 -2.92 -22.01 -3.44
C ASN A 35 -3.44 -23.32 -4.03
N ASN A 36 -2.67 -23.97 -4.92
CA ASN A 36 -3.04 -25.26 -5.52
C ASN A 36 -3.17 -26.38 -4.48
N GLU A 37 -2.29 -26.41 -3.47
CA GLU A 37 -2.39 -27.34 -2.35
C GLU A 37 -3.69 -27.14 -1.57
N GLY A 38 -4.07 -25.89 -1.30
CA GLY A 38 -5.34 -25.54 -0.68
C GLY A 38 -6.54 -25.95 -1.53
N PHE A 39 -6.49 -25.67 -2.83
CA PHE A 39 -7.52 -26.03 -3.79
C PHE A 39 -7.77 -27.54 -3.81
N SER A 40 -6.70 -28.35 -3.87
CA SER A 40 -6.81 -29.82 -3.94
C SER A 40 -7.48 -30.47 -2.72
N ARG A 41 -7.46 -29.80 -1.57
CA ARG A 41 -8.05 -30.29 -0.30
C ARG A 41 -9.39 -29.63 0.03
N SER A 42 -9.78 -28.60 -0.72
CA SER A 42 -11.04 -27.89 -0.52
C SER A 42 -12.22 -28.79 -0.91
N LYS A 43 -13.26 -28.79 -0.07
CA LYS A 43 -14.48 -29.61 -0.27
C LYS A 43 -15.71 -28.79 -0.65
N GLY A 44 -15.58 -27.46 -0.67
CA GLY A 44 -16.66 -26.55 -1.00
C GLY A 44 -17.06 -26.64 -2.47
N LYS A 45 -18.34 -26.46 -2.77
CA LYS A 45 -18.83 -26.28 -4.15
C LYS A 45 -18.22 -25.05 -4.83
N TYR A 46 -17.91 -24.03 -4.02
CA TYR A 46 -17.22 -22.81 -4.41
C TYR A 46 -15.96 -22.67 -3.55
N ILE A 47 -14.91 -22.10 -4.13
CA ILE A 47 -13.63 -21.86 -3.46
C ILE A 47 -13.36 -20.36 -3.51
N ALA A 48 -13.13 -19.76 -2.35
CA ALA A 48 -12.70 -18.37 -2.23
C ALA A 48 -11.19 -18.34 -1.97
N LEU A 49 -10.45 -17.63 -2.81
CA LEU A 49 -9.03 -17.35 -2.61
C LEU A 49 -8.90 -15.96 -1.98
N ILE A 50 -8.27 -15.90 -0.80
CA ILE A 50 -8.04 -14.66 -0.06
C ILE A 50 -6.58 -14.62 0.38
N ASN A 51 -5.93 -13.45 0.21
CA ASN A 51 -4.60 -13.25 0.75
C ASN A 51 -4.65 -13.01 2.26
N ASN A 52 -3.60 -13.38 2.96
CA ASN A 52 -3.49 -13.26 4.42
C ASN A 52 -3.34 -11.80 4.91
N ASP A 53 -3.14 -10.84 4.01
CA ASP A 53 -3.02 -9.40 4.27
C ASP A 53 -4.26 -8.60 3.84
N CYS A 54 -5.38 -9.29 3.57
CA CYS A 54 -6.63 -8.66 3.14
C CYS A 54 -7.68 -8.65 4.26
N VAL A 55 -8.46 -7.57 4.30
CA VAL A 55 -9.70 -7.48 5.08
C VAL A 55 -10.87 -7.47 4.10
N VAL A 56 -11.93 -8.17 4.46
CA VAL A 56 -13.13 -8.31 3.64
C VAL A 56 -14.27 -7.48 4.20
N GLU A 57 -15.04 -6.88 3.31
CA GLU A 57 -16.28 -6.19 3.66
C GLU A 57 -17.32 -7.17 4.19
N LYS A 58 -18.25 -6.65 4.99
CA LYS A 58 -19.42 -7.41 5.39
C LYS A 58 -20.17 -7.87 4.13
N ASP A 59 -20.62 -9.12 4.13
CA ASP A 59 -21.41 -9.72 3.05
C ASP A 59 -20.68 -9.93 1.70
N TRP A 60 -19.36 -9.66 1.61
CA TRP A 60 -18.57 -9.79 0.37
C TRP A 60 -18.74 -11.15 -0.34
N LEU A 61 -18.75 -12.24 0.45
CA LEU A 61 -18.85 -13.59 -0.06
C LEU A 61 -20.26 -13.90 -0.56
N SER A 62 -21.30 -13.49 0.18
CA SER A 62 -22.70 -13.69 -0.22
C SER A 62 -23.04 -12.92 -1.49
N GLU A 63 -22.53 -11.70 -1.64
CA GLU A 63 -22.74 -10.89 -2.85
C GLU A 63 -22.11 -11.58 -4.08
N MET A 64 -20.87 -12.05 -3.96
CA MET A 64 -20.21 -12.81 -5.02
C MET A 64 -20.94 -14.13 -5.35
N LEU A 65 -21.39 -14.86 -4.33
CA LEU A 65 -22.13 -16.11 -4.53
C LEU A 65 -23.48 -15.87 -5.22
N SER A 66 -24.13 -14.73 -4.97
CA SER A 66 -25.40 -14.37 -5.59
C SER A 66 -25.32 -14.34 -7.12
N ILE A 67 -24.17 -13.97 -7.69
CA ILE A 67 -23.93 -13.96 -9.14
C ILE A 67 -24.03 -15.37 -9.73
N PHE A 68 -23.48 -16.38 -9.04
CA PHE A 68 -23.63 -17.78 -9.43
C PHE A 68 -25.02 -18.33 -9.18
N MET A 69 -25.80 -17.75 -8.27
CA MET A 69 -27.17 -18.22 -7.97
C MET A 69 -28.21 -17.63 -8.91
N GLN A 70 -28.02 -16.39 -9.36
CA GLN A 70 -28.92 -15.68 -10.26
C GLN A 70 -28.71 -16.04 -11.73
N SER A 71 -27.57 -16.62 -12.09
CA SER A 71 -27.33 -17.03 -13.46
C SER A 71 -28.28 -18.18 -13.84
N THR A 72 -29.05 -17.98 -14.90
CA THR A 72 -29.89 -19.01 -15.51
C THR A 72 -29.08 -20.09 -16.21
N ASP A 73 -27.79 -19.82 -16.46
CA ASP A 73 -26.82 -20.73 -17.04
C ASP A 73 -25.49 -20.64 -16.27
N ASN A 74 -25.38 -21.47 -15.23
CA ASN A 74 -24.19 -21.55 -14.37
C ASN A 74 -22.94 -22.05 -15.10
N SER A 75 -23.06 -22.54 -16.35
CA SER A 75 -21.91 -23.02 -17.12
C SER A 75 -21.08 -21.88 -17.74
N LYS A 76 -21.57 -20.64 -17.72
CA LYS A 76 -20.88 -19.48 -18.33
C LYS A 76 -19.98 -18.71 -17.38
N ILE A 77 -20.13 -18.87 -16.07
CA ILE A 77 -19.38 -18.11 -15.07
C ILE A 77 -18.40 -19.05 -14.37
N GLY A 78 -17.11 -18.90 -14.67
CA GLY A 78 -16.05 -19.70 -14.05
C GLY A 78 -15.52 -19.11 -12.74
N VAL A 79 -15.37 -17.79 -12.66
CA VAL A 79 -14.80 -17.06 -11.52
C VAL A 79 -15.50 -15.71 -11.39
N VAL A 80 -15.69 -15.24 -10.17
CA VAL A 80 -16.10 -13.87 -9.84
C VAL A 80 -15.08 -13.27 -8.87
N GLY A 81 -14.92 -11.95 -8.90
CA GLY A 81 -14.03 -11.24 -8.00
C GLY A 81 -14.68 -9.95 -7.52
N PRO A 82 -14.41 -9.51 -6.28
CA PRO A 82 -14.90 -8.24 -5.78
C PRO A 82 -14.06 -7.10 -6.36
N LYS A 83 -14.52 -5.86 -6.17
CA LYS A 83 -13.65 -4.70 -6.35
C LYS A 83 -12.62 -4.67 -5.24
N VAL A 84 -11.33 -4.72 -5.60
CA VAL A 84 -10.23 -4.56 -4.65
C VAL A 84 -10.00 -3.06 -4.42
N VAL A 85 -10.01 -2.64 -3.17
CA VAL A 85 -9.75 -1.27 -2.74
C VAL A 85 -8.63 -1.25 -1.73
N PHE A 86 -7.98 -0.09 -1.56
CA PHE A 86 -7.03 0.08 -0.48
C PHE A 86 -7.74 0.02 0.87
N TYR A 87 -7.13 -0.67 1.83
CA TYR A 87 -7.66 -0.79 3.18
C TYR A 87 -7.81 0.58 3.87
N TYR A 88 -6.86 1.49 3.63
CA TYR A 88 -6.94 2.86 4.12
C TYR A 88 -7.45 3.81 3.04
N PRO A 89 -8.40 4.71 3.37
CA PRO A 89 -8.61 5.90 2.57
C PRO A 89 -7.33 6.74 2.53
N TYR A 90 -7.14 7.49 1.46
CA TYR A 90 -5.99 8.38 1.31
C TYR A 90 -6.44 9.84 1.25
N LEU A 91 -5.75 10.70 1.98
CA LEU A 91 -5.84 12.15 1.84
C LEU A 91 -4.85 12.61 0.77
N PRO A 92 -5.30 13.06 -0.40
CA PRO A 92 -4.41 13.69 -1.38
C PRO A 92 -3.95 15.05 -0.85
N ILE A 93 -2.65 15.30 -0.93
CA ILE A 93 -2.00 16.55 -0.57
C ILE A 93 -1.30 17.07 -1.81
N GLN A 94 -1.76 18.22 -2.29
CA GLN A 94 -1.14 18.93 -3.39
C GLN A 94 -0.01 19.79 -2.86
N LEU A 95 1.18 19.60 -3.41
CA LEU A 95 2.34 20.43 -3.19
C LEU A 95 2.53 21.34 -4.39
N ILE A 96 2.55 22.65 -4.10
CA ILE A 96 2.85 23.67 -5.09
C ILE A 96 4.21 24.26 -4.74
N ALA A 97 5.19 24.03 -5.61
CA ALA A 97 6.55 24.54 -5.49
C ALA A 97 6.89 25.41 -6.70
N ASN A 98 7.76 26.41 -6.50
CA ASN A 98 8.35 27.13 -7.61
C ASN A 98 9.61 26.40 -8.06
N SER A 99 9.45 25.45 -8.99
CA SER A 99 10.56 24.62 -9.44
C SER A 99 11.47 25.40 -10.40
N LYS A 100 12.76 25.08 -10.36
CA LYS A 100 13.74 25.62 -11.31
C LYS A 100 14.27 24.50 -12.19
N ASN A 101 14.53 24.82 -13.46
CA ASN A 101 15.23 23.93 -14.36
C ASN A 101 16.66 23.73 -13.87
N GLN A 102 16.99 22.53 -13.40
CA GLN A 102 18.36 22.12 -13.22
C GLN A 102 18.78 21.28 -14.43
N LYS A 103 19.86 21.69 -15.10
CA LYS A 103 20.61 20.78 -15.96
C LYS A 103 21.40 19.88 -15.01
N GLU A 104 21.20 18.56 -15.06
CA GLU A 104 22.09 17.64 -14.36
C GLU A 104 23.54 17.98 -14.76
N MET A 105 24.45 18.08 -13.78
CA MET A 105 25.87 18.27 -14.03
C MET A 105 26.40 17.05 -14.81
N GLY A 106 26.26 17.05 -16.14
CA GLY A 106 26.82 16.01 -17.01
C GLY A 106 26.07 15.71 -18.31
N ASP A 107 24.75 15.94 -18.43
CA ASP A 107 24.02 15.66 -19.68
C ASP A 107 23.03 16.78 -20.02
N SER A 108 23.32 17.50 -21.11
CA SER A 108 22.56 18.66 -21.58
C SER A 108 21.19 18.34 -22.15
N ARG A 109 20.77 17.06 -22.17
CA ARG A 109 19.52 16.59 -22.80
C ARG A 109 18.38 16.23 -21.83
N LYS A 110 18.59 16.26 -20.51
CA LYS A 110 17.53 16.02 -19.51
C LYS A 110 17.47 17.14 -18.48
N SER A 111 16.81 18.25 -18.84
CA SER A 111 16.48 19.28 -17.84
C SER A 111 15.34 18.80 -16.94
N ARG A 112 15.53 18.83 -15.63
CA ARG A 112 14.48 18.53 -14.65
C ARG A 112 14.02 19.80 -13.95
N ARG A 113 12.72 19.92 -13.75
CA ARG A 113 12.09 21.00 -13.00
C ARG A 113 12.00 20.58 -11.54
N LEU A 114 12.94 21.03 -10.73
CA LEU A 114 13.08 20.57 -9.34
C LEU A 114 12.44 21.57 -8.36
N GLY A 115 11.41 21.10 -7.66
CA GLY A 115 10.66 21.83 -6.64
C GLY A 115 11.28 21.65 -5.25
N VAL A 116 10.66 20.82 -4.40
CA VAL A 116 11.18 20.50 -3.05
C VAL A 116 11.65 19.05 -2.95
N GLN A 117 12.63 18.80 -2.10
CA GLN A 117 13.01 17.45 -1.70
C GLN A 117 12.15 17.03 -0.52
N ILE A 118 11.45 15.90 -0.65
CA ILE A 118 10.69 15.29 0.44
C ILE A 118 11.52 14.16 1.02
N TYR A 119 12.02 14.39 2.22
CA TYR A 119 12.86 13.45 2.97
C TYR A 119 12.09 12.63 3.97
N ASP A 120 10.90 13.08 4.39
CA ASP A 120 10.01 12.34 5.28
C ASP A 120 8.57 12.83 5.18
N VAL A 121 7.63 11.90 5.23
CA VAL A 121 6.21 12.15 5.43
C VAL A 121 5.74 11.17 6.49
N LYS A 122 5.29 11.70 7.62
CA LYS A 122 4.73 10.92 8.73
C LYS A 122 3.28 11.29 8.92
N ALA A 123 2.43 10.29 9.11
CA ALA A 123 1.03 10.48 9.40
C ALA A 123 0.61 9.59 10.56
N GLY A 124 -0.21 10.12 11.45
CA GLY A 124 -0.69 9.40 12.62
C GLY A 124 -1.73 10.18 13.41
N ASN A 125 -2.22 9.59 14.49
CA ASN A 125 -3.17 10.23 15.39
C ASN A 125 -2.42 11.01 16.49
N ALA A 126 -2.82 12.27 16.72
CA ALA A 126 -2.16 13.21 17.64
C ALA A 126 -2.12 12.76 19.12
N GLU A 127 -2.96 11.81 19.53
CA GLU A 127 -3.09 11.38 20.93
C GLU A 127 -1.90 10.55 21.47
N ASN A 128 -1.00 10.08 20.61
CA ASN A 128 0.18 9.32 21.02
C ASN A 128 1.45 9.96 20.46
N ASN A 129 2.03 10.90 21.22
CA ASN A 129 3.32 11.57 20.97
C ASN A 129 4.53 10.63 20.68
N ASN A 130 4.36 9.31 20.67
CA ASN A 130 5.40 8.30 20.47
C ASN A 130 5.14 7.31 19.31
N ASN A 131 4.07 7.46 18.51
CA ASN A 131 3.77 6.52 17.42
C ASN A 131 3.82 7.15 16.01
N TYR A 132 4.74 8.09 15.77
CA TYR A 132 5.05 8.50 14.40
C TYR A 132 5.85 7.39 13.71
N ARG A 133 5.18 6.39 13.11
CA ARG A 133 5.85 5.48 12.18
C ARG A 133 6.31 6.30 10.98
N SER A 134 7.60 6.22 10.67
CA SER A 134 8.17 6.78 9.44
C SER A 134 7.55 6.06 8.25
N THR A 135 6.61 6.70 7.55
CA THR A 135 5.85 6.10 6.44
C THR A 135 6.43 6.38 5.05
N LEU A 136 7.65 6.95 4.99
CA LEU A 136 8.36 7.30 3.75
C LEU A 136 8.22 6.29 2.61
N ASN A 137 8.19 4.99 2.93
CA ASN A 137 8.40 3.95 1.93
C ASN A 137 7.29 2.89 1.78
N GLU A 138 6.26 2.85 2.63
CA GLU A 138 5.27 1.75 2.55
C GLU A 138 3.84 2.25 2.29
N SER A 139 3.43 3.31 3.00
CA SER A 139 2.03 3.71 3.01
C SER A 139 1.77 5.00 2.22
N VAL A 140 2.64 6.00 2.28
CA VAL A 140 2.47 7.22 1.47
C VAL A 140 2.63 6.91 -0.01
N LYS A 141 1.73 7.42 -0.85
CA LYS A 141 1.77 7.25 -2.30
C LYS A 141 2.21 8.54 -2.97
N TYR A 142 3.29 8.49 -3.75
CA TYR A 142 3.70 9.60 -4.61
C TYR A 142 2.96 9.46 -5.95
N LEU A 143 1.83 10.16 -6.11
CA LEU A 143 0.89 9.94 -7.21
C LEU A 143 1.34 10.60 -8.51
N ASP A 144 1.50 11.92 -8.49
CA ASP A 144 1.84 12.71 -9.67
C ASP A 144 2.85 13.80 -9.33
N GLY A 145 3.62 14.23 -10.33
CA GLY A 145 4.58 15.31 -10.18
C GLY A 145 5.78 14.97 -9.30
N PHE A 146 6.13 13.70 -9.15
CA PHE A 146 7.32 13.25 -8.44
C PHE A 146 8.31 12.57 -9.36
N TYR A 147 9.59 12.77 -9.09
CA TYR A 147 10.66 11.98 -9.69
C TYR A 147 10.91 10.69 -8.87
N PRO A 148 11.57 9.68 -9.48
CA PRO A 148 12.02 8.49 -8.75
C PRO A 148 12.84 8.84 -7.50
N ALA A 149 12.84 7.92 -6.55
CA ALA A 149 13.60 8.06 -5.32
C ALA A 149 15.10 8.26 -5.62
N GLU A 150 15.72 9.18 -4.90
CA GLU A 150 17.15 9.47 -4.92
C GLU A 150 17.70 9.41 -3.50
N SER A 151 19.02 9.36 -3.36
CA SER A 151 19.70 9.38 -2.06
C SER A 151 20.70 10.54 -1.97
N ASP A 152 20.76 11.19 -0.81
CA ASP A 152 21.81 12.18 -0.55
C ASP A 152 23.18 11.52 -0.23
N GLU A 153 24.22 12.33 -0.01
CA GLU A 153 25.57 11.87 0.32
C GLU A 153 25.65 11.00 1.59
N LYS A 154 24.63 11.09 2.47
CA LYS A 154 24.52 10.31 3.70
C LYS A 154 23.65 9.06 3.50
N GLY A 155 23.22 8.77 2.28
CA GLY A 155 22.37 7.64 1.93
C GLY A 155 20.90 7.83 2.31
N LYS A 156 20.47 9.03 2.69
CA LYS A 156 19.08 9.28 3.03
C LYS A 156 18.24 9.42 1.76
N ILE A 157 17.19 8.61 1.66
CA ILE A 157 16.27 8.60 0.52
C ILE A 157 15.35 9.84 0.55
N TYR A 158 15.12 10.42 -0.62
CA TYR A 158 14.16 11.51 -0.84
C TYR A 158 13.52 11.43 -2.23
N HIS A 159 12.42 12.16 -2.40
CA HIS A 159 11.79 12.41 -3.71
C HIS A 159 11.82 13.90 -4.06
N TRP A 160 12.17 14.23 -5.30
CA TRP A 160 11.96 15.58 -5.83
C TRP A 160 10.53 15.75 -6.32
N SER A 161 9.87 16.84 -5.93
CA SER A 161 8.64 17.30 -6.57
C SER A 161 8.95 18.10 -7.85
N GLN A 162 7.98 18.18 -8.76
CA GLN A 162 7.89 19.19 -9.81
C GLN A 162 7.21 20.47 -9.24
N ASP A 163 6.72 21.37 -10.11
CA ASP A 163 5.95 22.55 -9.68
C ASP A 163 4.65 22.19 -8.97
N ASN A 164 3.99 21.16 -9.47
CA ASN A 164 2.74 20.66 -8.95
C ASN A 164 2.92 19.16 -8.75
N ALA A 165 2.74 18.70 -7.52
CA ALA A 165 2.89 17.31 -7.17
C ALA A 165 1.79 16.89 -6.21
N ILE A 166 1.35 15.64 -6.31
CA ILE A 166 0.30 15.09 -5.46
C ILE A 166 0.83 13.85 -4.78
N LEU A 167 0.86 13.87 -3.45
CA LEU A 167 1.08 12.69 -2.64
C LEU A 167 -0.19 12.33 -1.90
N ALA A 168 -0.39 11.05 -1.59
CA ALA A 168 -1.54 10.55 -0.86
C ALA A 168 -1.07 9.98 0.48
N VAL A 169 -1.58 10.53 1.57
CA VAL A 169 -1.29 10.10 2.94
C VAL A 169 -2.40 9.17 3.42
N PRO A 170 -2.10 7.97 3.95
CA PRO A 170 -3.14 7.07 4.46
C PRO A 170 -3.84 7.70 5.67
N ILE A 171 -5.15 7.51 5.75
CA ILE A 171 -5.97 7.87 6.91
C ILE A 171 -6.37 6.58 7.62
N GLU A 172 -5.73 6.29 8.75
CA GLU A 172 -5.98 5.05 9.49
C GLU A 172 -7.33 5.04 10.22
N ASN A 173 -7.81 6.21 10.65
CA ASN A 173 -9.08 6.35 11.38
C ASN A 173 -9.78 7.66 11.00
N LEU A 174 -10.95 7.54 10.34
CA LEU A 174 -11.75 8.69 9.89
C LEU A 174 -12.41 9.48 11.05
N ASN A 175 -12.45 8.91 12.25
CA ASN A 175 -13.10 9.52 13.41
C ASN A 175 -12.10 10.17 14.39
N LYS A 176 -10.83 10.30 14.00
CA LYS A 176 -9.78 10.91 14.81
C LYS A 176 -9.05 11.99 14.03
N ASP A 177 -8.43 12.93 14.75
CA ASP A 177 -7.59 13.95 14.15
C ASP A 177 -6.36 13.32 13.49
N LEU A 178 -6.15 13.66 12.22
CA LEU A 178 -5.00 13.25 11.43
C LEU A 178 -3.89 14.29 11.54
N GLU A 179 -2.77 13.93 12.14
CA GLU A 179 -1.57 14.76 12.18
C GLU A 179 -0.61 14.34 11.05
N ILE A 180 -0.09 15.31 10.30
CA ILE A 180 0.82 15.08 9.19
C ILE A 180 2.06 15.94 9.35
N GLN A 181 3.23 15.30 9.39
CA GLN A 181 4.52 15.95 9.48
C GLN A 181 5.33 15.74 8.20
N PHE A 182 5.78 16.85 7.62
CA PHE A 182 6.66 16.86 6.45
C PHE A 182 8.08 17.26 6.85
N LYS A 183 9.07 16.48 6.40
CA LYS A 183 10.47 16.93 6.37
C LYS A 183 10.87 17.21 4.94
N VAL A 184 11.01 18.50 4.63
CA VAL A 184 11.32 18.98 3.28
C VAL A 184 12.55 19.87 3.28
N SER A 185 13.23 19.95 2.14
CA SER A 185 14.27 20.97 1.91
C SER A 185 14.09 21.63 0.54
N SER A 186 14.65 22.83 0.42
CA SER A 186 14.84 23.54 -0.86
C SER A 186 16.34 23.73 -1.05
N TYR A 187 16.87 23.25 -2.18
CA TYR A 187 18.30 23.37 -2.51
C TYR A 187 18.63 24.69 -3.25
N LEU A 188 17.64 25.49 -3.66
CA LEU A 188 17.81 26.56 -4.67
C LEU A 188 17.47 28.00 -4.21
N SER A 189 17.72 28.32 -2.94
CA SER A 189 17.41 29.60 -2.25
C SER A 189 15.93 29.72 -1.82
N PRO A 190 15.53 30.72 -0.97
CA PRO A 190 14.39 30.62 -0.07
C PRO A 190 13.04 30.53 -0.82
N ASN A 191 12.66 29.31 -1.18
CA ASN A 191 11.32 29.00 -1.65
C ASN A 191 10.42 29.03 -0.41
N HIS A 192 9.52 30.02 -0.41
CA HIS A 192 8.45 30.14 0.55
C HIS A 192 7.45 29.03 0.24
N LEU A 193 7.58 27.89 0.91
CA LEU A 193 6.50 26.91 0.98
C LEU A 193 5.27 27.64 1.50
N LYS A 194 4.26 27.79 0.66
CA LYS A 194 2.95 28.30 1.07
C LYS A 194 2.09 27.09 1.39
N ALA A 195 1.76 26.89 2.66
CA ALA A 195 0.63 26.07 3.03
C ALA A 195 -0.63 26.83 2.59
N GLY A 196 -1.42 26.23 1.70
CA GLY A 196 -2.73 26.73 1.29
C GLY A 196 -3.82 26.16 2.17
#